data_AF-A0A1F8KDP6-F1
#
_entry.id   AF-A0A1F8KDP6-F1
#
_cell.length_a   1.000
_cell.length_b   1.000
_cell.length_c   1.000
_cell.angle_alpha   90.00
_cell.angle_beta   90.00
_cell.angle_gamma   90.00
#
_symmetry.space_group_name_H-M   'P 1'
#
loop_
_entity.id
_entity.type
_entity.pdbx_description
1 polymer ?
#
loop_
_entity_poly.entity_id
_entity_poly.type
_entity_poly.pdbx_seq_one_letter_code
_entity_poly.pdbx_strand_id
1 'polypeptide(L)'
;MTNIHFLEPGGKSGTPVLLLHGLGVDGSSWVLQFPALISAGFRPIAVDVPGFGSSPYGNEKWSIKRVTRDIAGLMNELNIDSTHVIGLSMGGTIAQQLTFDFPHLVSKLVLANTFAVLRPATLGGWWYFIQRFILVHSLGLPVQAEFVANRIFARPEQETLRNEMIQQITKADPRAYRAAMRSLGTYNSRRRLCEIKVPTLVITGEEDTTVQPTHQAQMAGWIPGARQVIMPDAGHAASVEFPNEFNSILLEFLLK
;
A
#
# COMPACT_ATOMS: atom_id res chain seq x y z
N MET A 1 -23.44 -4.75 3.41
CA MET A 1 -22.90 -3.40 3.28
C MET A 1 -21.65 -3.31 4.11
N THR A 2 -20.52 -3.55 3.44
CA THR A 2 -19.21 -3.25 3.98
C THR A 2 -19.14 -1.75 4.26
N ASN A 3 -18.79 -1.37 5.48
CA ASN A 3 -18.70 0.03 5.87
C ASN A 3 -17.32 0.58 5.46
N ILE A 4 -17.01 0.47 4.18
CA ILE A 4 -15.75 0.89 3.58
C ILE A 4 -16.02 2.06 2.64
N HIS A 5 -15.38 3.18 2.92
CA HIS A 5 -15.32 4.32 2.02
C HIS A 5 -14.29 4.08 0.91
N PHE A 6 -14.58 4.59 -0.28
CA PHE A 6 -13.66 4.57 -1.41
C PHE A 6 -13.89 5.78 -2.31
N LEU A 7 -12.85 6.18 -3.04
CA LEU A 7 -12.89 7.19 -4.08
C LEU A 7 -13.02 6.51 -5.45
N GLU A 8 -13.88 7.06 -6.31
CA GLU A 8 -14.10 6.61 -7.70
C GLU A 8 -14.09 7.81 -8.67
N PRO A 9 -12.93 8.44 -8.92
CA PRO A 9 -12.80 9.74 -9.57
C PRO A 9 -13.13 9.78 -11.08
N GLY A 10 -13.52 8.66 -11.68
CA GLY A 10 -13.97 8.57 -13.09
C GLY A 10 -15.38 7.99 -13.25
N GLY A 11 -16.11 7.80 -12.14
CA GLY A 11 -17.38 7.08 -12.14
C GLY A 11 -17.21 5.59 -12.46
N LYS A 12 -18.26 4.96 -12.99
CA LYS A 12 -18.35 3.50 -13.16
C LYS A 12 -17.82 2.95 -14.49
N SER A 13 -17.18 3.78 -15.31
CA SER A 13 -16.70 3.41 -16.65
C SER A 13 -15.24 2.97 -16.64
N GLY A 14 -14.90 1.99 -17.48
CA GLY A 14 -13.54 1.49 -17.66
C GLY A 14 -13.24 0.21 -16.87
N THR A 15 -12.05 -0.34 -17.09
CA THR A 15 -11.57 -1.55 -16.41
C THR A 15 -11.24 -1.23 -14.94
N PRO A 16 -11.82 -1.94 -13.94
CA PRO A 16 -11.57 -1.63 -12.54
C PRO A 16 -10.10 -1.82 -12.15
N VAL A 17 -9.62 -0.87 -11.36
CA VAL A 17 -8.27 -0.87 -10.75
C VAL A 17 -8.43 -0.52 -9.27
N LEU A 18 -8.22 -1.52 -8.42
CA LEU A 18 -8.23 -1.38 -6.97
C LEU A 18 -6.90 -0.80 -6.47
N LEU A 19 -6.94 0.32 -5.78
CA LEU A 19 -5.79 1.03 -5.23
C LEU A 19 -5.79 0.94 -3.70
N LEU A 20 -4.73 0.34 -3.14
CA LEU A 20 -4.58 0.07 -1.71
C LEU A 20 -3.42 0.88 -1.12
N HIS A 21 -3.75 1.76 -0.18
CA HIS A 21 -2.81 2.74 0.37
C HIS A 21 -1.83 2.17 1.43
N GLY A 22 -0.78 2.94 1.72
CA GLY A 22 0.20 2.65 2.76
C GLY A 22 -0.31 2.90 4.19
N LEU A 23 0.45 2.47 5.20
CA LEU A 23 0.06 2.65 6.60
C LEU A 23 0.01 4.13 6.98
N GLY A 24 -1.13 4.59 7.52
CA GLY A 24 -1.28 5.93 8.06
C GLY A 24 -1.80 6.96 7.06
N VAL A 25 -1.86 6.62 5.78
CA VAL A 25 -2.53 7.45 4.77
C VAL A 25 -3.87 6.81 4.40
N ASP A 26 -4.55 7.32 3.38
CA ASP A 26 -5.87 6.85 2.93
C ASP A 26 -5.94 6.81 1.39
N GLY A 27 -7.12 6.54 0.83
CA GLY A 27 -7.33 6.43 -0.61
C GLY A 27 -6.94 7.70 -1.39
N SER A 28 -6.94 8.88 -0.75
CA SER A 28 -6.50 10.12 -1.39
C SER A 28 -5.00 10.16 -1.69
N SER A 29 -4.20 9.26 -1.11
CA SER A 29 -2.76 9.13 -1.45
C SER A 29 -2.50 8.73 -2.91
N TRP A 30 -3.54 8.33 -3.66
CA TRP A 30 -3.47 7.96 -5.07
C TRP A 30 -3.91 9.05 -6.04
N VAL A 31 -4.19 10.27 -5.57
CA VAL A 31 -4.73 11.36 -6.42
C VAL A 31 -3.88 11.67 -7.65
N LEU A 32 -2.57 11.49 -7.58
CA LEU A 32 -1.64 11.73 -8.69
C LEU A 32 -1.68 10.64 -9.77
N GLN A 33 -2.26 9.48 -9.47
CA GLN A 33 -2.43 8.37 -10.40
C GLN A 33 -3.78 8.45 -11.13
N PHE A 34 -4.79 9.10 -10.54
CA PHE A 34 -6.16 9.08 -11.07
C PHE A 34 -6.28 9.60 -12.50
N PRO A 35 -5.73 10.78 -12.88
CA PRO A 35 -5.91 11.28 -14.24
C PRO A 35 -5.31 10.34 -15.29
N ALA A 36 -4.11 9.80 -15.03
CA ALA A 36 -3.42 8.91 -15.94
C ALA A 36 -4.18 7.58 -16.14
N LEU A 37 -4.72 7.00 -15.06
CA LEU A 37 -5.54 5.80 -15.13
C LEU A 37 -6.85 6.03 -15.88
N ILE A 38 -7.57 7.12 -15.58
CA ILE A 38 -8.85 7.45 -16.23
C ILE A 38 -8.63 7.69 -17.73
N SER A 39 -7.62 8.47 -18.11
CA SER A 39 -7.29 8.72 -19.51
C SER A 39 -6.91 7.46 -20.28
N ALA A 40 -6.37 6.44 -19.59
CA ALA A 40 -6.06 5.15 -20.18
C ALA A 40 -7.26 4.16 -20.21
N GLY A 41 -8.46 4.60 -19.81
CA GLY A 41 -9.68 3.78 -19.84
C GLY A 41 -9.86 2.86 -18.62
N PHE A 42 -9.13 3.12 -17.53
CA PHE A 42 -9.32 2.42 -16.26
C PHE A 42 -10.33 3.15 -15.36
N ARG A 43 -10.91 2.38 -14.42
CA ARG A 43 -11.79 2.82 -13.34
C ARG A 43 -11.04 2.72 -12.01
N PRO A 44 -10.38 3.78 -11.53
CA PRO A 44 -9.69 3.75 -10.24
C PRO A 44 -10.69 3.65 -9.09
N ILE A 45 -10.44 2.71 -8.18
CA ILE A 45 -11.19 2.52 -6.95
C ILE A 45 -10.18 2.57 -5.80
N ALA A 46 -10.01 3.74 -5.19
CA ALA A 46 -9.07 3.93 -4.09
C ALA A 46 -9.78 3.80 -2.75
N VAL A 47 -9.45 2.72 -2.05
CA VAL A 47 -10.17 2.30 -0.84
C VAL A 47 -9.51 2.90 0.39
N ASP A 48 -10.31 3.47 1.29
CA ASP A 48 -9.89 3.75 2.65
C ASP A 48 -9.99 2.44 3.46
N VAL A 49 -8.89 1.81 3.84
CA VAL A 49 -8.98 0.56 4.60
C VAL A 49 -9.51 0.83 6.02
N PRO A 50 -10.13 -0.17 6.70
CA PRO A 50 -10.79 0.06 7.99
C PRO A 50 -9.92 0.80 9.02
N GLY A 51 -10.41 1.97 9.47
CA GLY A 51 -9.76 2.83 10.46
C GLY A 51 -8.84 3.92 9.89
N PHE A 52 -8.84 4.09 8.57
CA PHE A 52 -8.13 5.15 7.86
C PHE A 52 -9.12 5.94 7.00
N GLY A 53 -8.77 7.19 6.66
CA GLY A 53 -9.64 8.08 5.89
C GLY A 53 -11.03 8.20 6.49
N SER A 54 -12.06 7.99 5.66
CA SER A 54 -13.46 8.01 6.07
C SER A 54 -14.01 6.64 6.48
N SER A 55 -13.20 5.58 6.42
CA SER A 55 -13.61 4.23 6.82
C SER A 55 -13.51 4.04 8.33
N PRO A 56 -14.62 3.74 9.03
CA PRO A 56 -14.56 3.48 10.46
C PRO A 56 -13.71 2.24 10.77
N TYR A 57 -13.04 2.24 11.91
CA TYR A 57 -12.25 1.09 12.35
C TYR A 57 -13.12 -0.16 12.59
N GLY A 58 -14.32 0.05 13.15
CA GLY A 58 -15.23 -1.00 13.59
C GLY A 58 -14.81 -1.66 14.91
N ASN A 59 -15.51 -2.74 15.25
CA ASN A 59 -15.29 -3.47 16.52
C ASN A 59 -14.42 -4.73 16.35
N GLU A 60 -14.28 -5.23 15.13
CA GLU A 60 -13.48 -6.44 14.86
C GLU A 60 -11.98 -6.12 14.84
N LYS A 61 -11.17 -7.03 15.40
CA LYS A 61 -9.72 -6.89 15.48
C LYS A 61 -9.09 -6.70 14.08
N TRP A 62 -8.33 -5.62 13.91
CA TRP A 62 -7.59 -5.38 12.66
C TRP A 62 -6.61 -6.53 12.37
N SER A 63 -6.64 -7.05 11.14
CA SER A 63 -5.61 -7.91 10.58
C SER A 63 -5.64 -7.78 9.06
N ILE A 64 -4.52 -8.07 8.40
CA ILE A 64 -4.46 -8.08 6.92
C ILE A 64 -5.54 -9.01 6.34
N LYS A 65 -5.77 -10.19 6.96
CA LYS A 65 -6.85 -11.12 6.56
C LYS A 65 -8.24 -10.53 6.71
N ARG A 66 -8.53 -9.84 7.83
CA ARG A 66 -9.81 -9.15 8.03
C ARG A 66 -10.03 -8.13 6.92
N VAL A 67 -9.08 -7.22 6.74
CA VAL A 67 -9.16 -6.15 5.74
C VAL A 67 -9.33 -6.72 4.34
N THR A 68 -8.64 -7.82 4.02
CA THR A 68 -8.79 -8.53 2.73
C THR A 68 -10.22 -9.04 2.51
N ARG A 69 -10.86 -9.64 3.52
CA ARG A 69 -12.27 -10.06 3.42
C ARG A 69 -13.20 -8.87 3.24
N ASP A 70 -12.97 -7.77 3.96
CA ASP A 70 -13.81 -6.58 3.84
C ASP A 70 -13.68 -5.97 2.43
N ILE A 71 -12.48 -5.95 1.85
CA ILE A 71 -12.23 -5.53 0.45
C ILE A 71 -12.91 -6.47 -0.55
N ALA A 72 -12.83 -7.79 -0.36
CA ALA A 72 -13.53 -8.74 -1.21
C ALA A 72 -15.06 -8.54 -1.14
N GLY A 73 -15.59 -8.25 0.04
CA GLY A 73 -16.99 -7.88 0.24
C GLY A 73 -17.37 -6.59 -0.51
N LEU A 74 -16.51 -5.57 -0.47
CA LEU A 74 -16.69 -4.35 -1.27
C LEU A 74 -16.71 -4.66 -2.77
N MET A 75 -15.79 -5.49 -3.28
CA MET A 75 -15.77 -5.85 -4.71
C MET A 75 -17.07 -6.54 -5.13
N ASN A 76 -17.60 -7.44 -4.31
CA ASN A 76 -18.89 -8.06 -4.54
C ASN A 76 -20.05 -7.03 -4.54
N GLU A 77 -20.05 -6.08 -3.61
CA GLU A 77 -21.06 -4.99 -3.57
C GLU A 77 -20.99 -4.07 -4.80
N LEU A 78 -19.81 -3.91 -5.40
CA LEU A 78 -19.60 -3.17 -6.62
C LEU A 78 -19.85 -3.99 -7.90
N ASN A 79 -20.21 -5.28 -7.78
CA ASN A 79 -20.33 -6.25 -8.88
C ASN A 79 -19.04 -6.33 -9.73
N ILE A 80 -17.88 -6.42 -9.05
CA ILE A 80 -16.57 -6.56 -9.67
C ILE A 80 -16.09 -7.98 -9.47
N ASP A 81 -16.14 -8.77 -10.54
CA ASP A 81 -15.70 -10.17 -10.53
C ASP A 81 -14.18 -10.31 -10.70
N SER A 82 -13.52 -9.32 -11.29
CA SER A 82 -12.06 -9.26 -11.45
C SER A 82 -11.57 -7.82 -11.63
N THR A 83 -10.41 -7.49 -11.08
CA THR A 83 -9.81 -6.15 -11.10
C THR A 83 -8.28 -6.22 -11.13
N HIS A 84 -7.63 -5.17 -11.63
CA HIS A 84 -6.19 -4.99 -11.38
C HIS A 84 -6.00 -4.48 -9.96
N VAL A 85 -5.03 -5.00 -9.22
CA VAL A 85 -4.78 -4.60 -7.84
C VAL A 85 -3.41 -3.97 -7.71
N ILE A 86 -3.37 -2.75 -7.20
CA ILE A 86 -2.16 -1.99 -6.95
C ILE A 86 -2.08 -1.70 -5.46
N GLY A 87 -1.01 -2.13 -4.82
CA GLY A 87 -0.80 -1.92 -3.39
C GLY A 87 0.56 -1.30 -3.09
N LEU A 88 0.53 -0.20 -2.32
CA LEU A 88 1.74 0.46 -1.82
C LEU A 88 2.00 0.06 -0.36
N SER A 89 3.21 -0.38 -0.04
CA SER A 89 3.63 -0.70 1.34
C SER A 89 2.63 -1.64 2.06
N MET A 90 1.91 -1.17 3.08
CA MET A 90 0.81 -1.92 3.72
C MET A 90 -0.21 -2.45 2.71
N GLY A 91 -0.64 -1.62 1.76
CA GLY A 91 -1.55 -2.00 0.67
C GLY A 91 -1.01 -3.14 -0.18
N GLY A 92 0.30 -3.23 -0.36
CA GLY A 92 0.95 -4.35 -1.04
C GLY A 92 0.82 -5.68 -0.29
N THR A 93 0.86 -5.67 1.05
CA THR A 93 0.62 -6.88 1.86
C THR A 93 -0.84 -7.33 1.80
N ILE A 94 -1.77 -6.38 1.69
CA ILE A 94 -3.20 -6.64 1.50
C ILE A 94 -3.44 -7.17 0.09
N ALA A 95 -2.80 -6.60 -0.93
CA ALA A 95 -2.89 -7.07 -2.31
C ALA A 95 -2.38 -8.50 -2.47
N GLN A 96 -1.25 -8.84 -1.83
CA GLN A 96 -0.77 -10.22 -1.74
C GLN A 96 -1.81 -11.14 -1.09
N GLN A 97 -2.35 -10.76 0.08
CA GLN A 97 -3.37 -11.56 0.78
C GLN A 97 -4.65 -11.74 -0.04
N LEU A 98 -5.10 -10.70 -0.76
CA LEU A 98 -6.25 -10.77 -1.66
C LEU A 98 -6.00 -11.75 -2.81
N THR A 99 -4.82 -11.69 -3.41
CA THR A 99 -4.42 -12.61 -4.49
C THR A 99 -4.39 -14.07 -4.02
N PHE A 100 -4.01 -14.29 -2.76
CA PHE A 100 -3.97 -15.62 -2.16
C PHE A 100 -5.33 -16.19 -1.79
N ASP A 101 -6.20 -15.37 -1.20
CA ASP A 101 -7.46 -15.84 -0.62
C ASP A 101 -8.61 -15.74 -1.62
N PHE A 102 -8.52 -14.82 -2.59
CA PHE A 102 -9.51 -14.55 -3.62
C PHE A 102 -8.86 -14.38 -5.01
N PRO A 103 -8.14 -15.40 -5.52
CA PRO A 103 -7.35 -15.27 -6.76
C PRO A 103 -8.20 -14.89 -7.99
N HIS A 104 -9.49 -15.22 -8.01
CA HIS A 104 -10.42 -14.87 -9.09
C HIS A 104 -10.65 -13.35 -9.21
N LEU A 105 -10.57 -12.61 -8.09
CA LEU A 105 -10.76 -11.17 -8.07
C LEU A 105 -9.56 -10.40 -8.66
N VAL A 106 -8.41 -11.04 -8.84
CA VAL A 106 -7.17 -10.37 -9.25
C VAL A 106 -6.80 -10.81 -10.66
N SER A 107 -6.72 -9.86 -11.59
CA SER A 107 -6.26 -10.11 -12.97
C SER A 107 -4.82 -9.69 -13.22
N LYS A 108 -4.36 -8.64 -12.53
CA LYS A 108 -2.97 -8.17 -12.50
C LYS A 108 -2.63 -7.67 -11.12
N LEU A 109 -1.37 -7.82 -10.72
CA LEU A 109 -0.89 -7.42 -9.40
C LEU A 109 0.29 -6.44 -9.54
N VAL A 110 0.20 -5.29 -8.87
CA VAL A 110 1.29 -4.33 -8.73
C VAL A 110 1.63 -4.15 -7.26
N LEU A 111 2.88 -4.44 -6.92
CA LEU A 111 3.44 -4.36 -5.57
C LEU A 111 4.47 -3.23 -5.53
N ALA A 112 4.08 -2.07 -5.00
CA ALA A 112 4.95 -0.89 -4.92
C ALA A 112 5.51 -0.73 -3.50
N ASN A 113 6.82 -0.57 -3.37
CA ASN A 113 7.49 -0.25 -2.09
C ASN A 113 7.01 -1.13 -0.92
N THR A 114 6.88 -2.43 -1.16
CA THR A 114 6.26 -3.40 -0.22
C THR A 114 7.14 -4.63 -0.02
N PHE A 115 6.70 -5.54 0.84
CA PHE A 115 7.49 -6.66 1.33
C PHE A 115 6.64 -7.92 1.47
N ALA A 116 7.33 -9.06 1.51
CA ALA A 116 6.75 -10.35 1.88
C ALA A 116 6.86 -10.62 3.40
N VAL A 117 7.94 -10.12 4.00
CA VAL A 117 8.27 -10.25 5.43
C VAL A 117 8.93 -8.97 5.87
N LEU A 118 8.41 -8.34 6.92
CA LEU A 118 9.03 -7.17 7.53
C LEU A 118 9.94 -7.60 8.67
N ARG A 119 11.14 -8.09 8.35
CA ARG A 119 12.16 -8.42 9.34
C ARG A 119 13.35 -7.48 9.21
N PRO A 120 13.69 -6.71 10.27
CA PRO A 120 14.87 -5.87 10.22
C PRO A 120 16.12 -6.75 10.13
N ALA A 121 16.97 -6.46 9.14
CA ALA A 121 18.25 -7.14 8.96
C ALA A 121 19.35 -6.61 9.88
N THR A 122 19.16 -5.44 10.50
CA THR A 122 20.17 -4.74 11.30
C THR A 122 19.64 -4.37 12.69
N LEU A 123 20.56 -4.20 13.65
CA LEU A 123 20.23 -3.69 14.99
C LEU A 123 19.56 -2.32 14.92
N GLY A 124 20.04 -1.43 14.05
CA GLY A 124 19.43 -0.11 13.83
C GLY A 124 17.99 -0.22 13.30
N GLY A 125 17.72 -1.19 12.42
CA GLY A 125 16.35 -1.48 11.97
C GLY A 125 15.46 -1.95 13.12
N TRP A 126 15.94 -2.88 13.95
CA TRP A 126 15.20 -3.31 15.16
C TRP A 126 14.92 -2.14 16.10
N TRP A 127 15.91 -1.29 16.35
CA TRP A 127 15.76 -0.09 17.15
C TRP A 127 14.71 0.86 16.59
N TYR A 128 14.68 1.08 15.28
CA TYR A 128 13.66 1.87 14.62
C TYR A 128 12.23 1.35 14.89
N PHE A 129 12.00 0.04 14.80
CA PHE A 129 10.68 -0.53 15.11
C PHE A 129 10.32 -0.41 16.59
N ILE A 130 11.29 -0.55 17.50
CA ILE A 130 11.08 -0.32 18.93
C ILE A 130 10.71 1.14 19.19
N GLN A 131 11.41 2.09 18.59
CA GLN A 131 11.09 3.52 18.70
C GLN A 131 9.67 3.79 18.21
N ARG A 132 9.28 3.31 17.02
CA ARG A 132 7.88 3.43 16.55
C ARG A 132 6.87 2.85 17.52
N PHE A 133 7.17 1.69 18.11
CA PHE A 133 6.31 1.08 19.10
C PHE A 133 6.15 1.99 20.33
N ILE A 134 7.23 2.54 20.86
CA ILE A 134 7.19 3.44 22.03
C ILE A 134 6.43 4.73 21.68
N LEU A 135 6.77 5.38 20.56
CA LEU A 135 6.18 6.66 20.17
C LEU A 135 4.65 6.56 20.04
N VAL A 136 4.13 5.57 19.31
CA VAL A 136 2.67 5.46 19.08
C VAL A 136 1.88 5.04 20.33
N HIS A 137 2.49 4.37 21.31
CA HIS A 137 1.83 3.94 22.54
C HIS A 137 1.96 4.96 23.68
N SER A 138 3.08 5.68 23.74
CA SER A 138 3.40 6.59 24.85
C SER A 138 3.17 8.06 24.51
N LEU A 139 3.47 8.49 23.27
CA LEU A 139 3.38 9.89 22.85
C LEU A 139 2.24 10.16 21.86
N GLY A 140 1.62 9.11 21.34
CA GLY A 140 0.45 9.20 20.47
C GLY A 140 0.80 9.36 19.00
N LEU A 141 -0.26 9.55 18.20
CA LEU A 141 -0.18 9.51 16.74
C LEU A 141 0.52 10.73 16.10
N PRO A 142 0.38 11.97 16.60
CA PRO A 142 1.09 13.12 16.02
C PRO A 142 2.62 12.98 16.04
N VAL A 143 3.20 12.56 17.17
CA VAL A 143 4.65 12.33 17.27
C VAL A 143 5.10 11.17 16.38
N GLN A 144 4.29 10.10 16.33
CA GLN A 144 4.53 8.99 15.41
C GLN A 144 4.48 9.42 13.94
N ALA A 145 3.61 10.36 13.60
CA ALA A 145 3.45 10.92 12.25
C ALA A 145 4.70 11.69 11.83
N GLU A 146 5.16 12.64 12.66
CA GLU A 146 6.38 13.40 12.42
C GLU A 146 7.60 12.47 12.25
N PHE A 147 7.74 11.48 13.13
CA PHE A 147 8.84 10.52 13.06
C PHE A 147 8.86 9.71 11.76
N VAL A 148 7.70 9.28 11.28
CA VAL A 148 7.59 8.50 10.05
C VAL A 148 7.76 9.38 8.81
N ALA A 149 7.13 10.56 8.79
CA ALA A 149 7.22 11.49 7.67
C ALA A 149 8.66 11.97 7.44
N ASN A 150 9.39 12.32 8.50
CA ASN A 150 10.80 12.71 8.40
C ASN A 150 11.72 11.61 7.88
N ARG A 151 11.35 10.33 8.07
CA ARG A 151 12.10 9.21 7.49
C ARG A 151 11.76 8.98 6.01
N ILE A 152 10.48 9.02 5.68
CA ILE A 152 10.01 8.74 4.31
C ILE A 152 10.42 9.85 3.36
N PHE A 153 10.33 11.10 3.82
CA PHE A 153 10.64 12.30 3.06
C PHE A 153 11.80 13.03 3.74
N ALA A 154 13.02 12.47 3.62
CA ALA A 154 14.18 12.94 4.37
C ALA A 154 14.83 14.21 3.78
N ARG A 155 14.59 14.51 2.50
CA ARG A 155 15.28 15.62 1.82
C ARG A 155 14.61 16.96 2.11
N PRO A 156 15.34 18.06 2.32
CA PRO A 156 14.75 19.36 2.70
C PRO A 156 13.58 19.81 1.82
N GLU A 157 13.71 19.67 0.50
CA GLU A 157 12.72 20.03 -0.51
C GLU A 157 11.39 19.26 -0.43
N GLN A 158 11.35 18.16 0.32
CA GLN A 158 10.14 17.34 0.52
C GLN A 158 9.28 17.82 1.70
N GLU A 159 9.44 19.07 2.15
CA GLU A 159 8.72 19.61 3.32
C GLU A 159 7.20 19.56 3.16
N THR A 160 6.69 19.92 1.98
CA THR A 160 5.25 19.85 1.69
C THR A 160 4.73 18.42 1.84
N LEU A 161 5.44 17.44 1.26
CA LEU A 161 5.07 16.02 1.33
C LEU A 161 5.12 15.50 2.77
N ARG A 162 6.12 15.92 3.57
CA ARG A 162 6.19 15.62 5.01
C ARG A 162 4.95 16.12 5.73
N ASN A 163 4.59 17.39 5.53
CA ASN A 163 3.48 18.04 6.23
C ASN A 163 2.14 17.41 5.84
N GLU A 164 1.94 17.11 4.56
CA GLU A 164 0.74 16.40 4.07
C GLU A 164 0.63 15.01 4.70
N MET A 165 1.73 14.25 4.73
CA MET A 165 1.76 12.93 5.37
C MET A 165 1.47 13.02 6.86
N ILE A 166 2.02 14.01 7.57
CA ILE A 166 1.76 14.22 9.01
C ILE A 166 0.26 14.46 9.25
N GLN A 167 -0.37 15.29 8.42
CA GLN A 167 -1.80 15.58 8.51
C GLN A 167 -2.65 14.33 8.24
N GLN A 168 -2.29 13.53 7.22
CA GLN A 168 -2.99 12.29 6.91
C GLN A 168 -2.87 11.27 8.05
N ILE A 169 -1.65 11.01 8.55
CA ILE A 169 -1.43 10.08 9.66
C ILE A 169 -2.21 10.50 10.90
N THR A 170 -2.26 11.79 11.20
CA THR A 170 -2.96 12.31 12.38
C THR A 170 -4.48 12.11 12.31
N LYS A 171 -5.06 11.98 11.12
CA LYS A 171 -6.49 11.72 10.92
C LYS A 171 -6.88 10.25 11.11
N ALA A 172 -5.94 9.32 11.02
CA ALA A 172 -6.23 7.89 11.18
C ALA A 172 -6.68 7.54 12.61
N ASP A 173 -7.49 6.49 12.76
CA ASP A 173 -7.86 5.99 14.09
C ASP A 173 -6.59 5.40 14.76
N PRO A 174 -6.16 5.91 15.93
CA PRO A 174 -4.95 5.43 16.59
C PRO A 174 -4.99 3.94 16.95
N ARG A 175 -6.19 3.38 17.19
CA ARG A 175 -6.38 1.95 17.45
C ARG A 175 -6.10 1.14 16.19
N ALA A 176 -6.60 1.60 15.04
CA ALA A 176 -6.36 0.97 13.75
C ALA A 176 -4.87 1.04 13.37
N TYR A 177 -4.24 2.21 13.51
CA TYR A 177 -2.81 2.37 13.22
C TYR A 177 -1.95 1.39 14.04
N ARG A 178 -2.16 1.31 15.36
CA ARG A 178 -1.43 0.38 16.23
C ARG A 178 -1.68 -1.08 15.86
N ALA A 179 -2.93 -1.45 15.56
CA ALA A 179 -3.29 -2.80 15.19
C ALA A 179 -2.71 -3.20 13.82
N ALA A 180 -2.72 -2.28 12.85
CA ALA A 180 -2.10 -2.44 11.55
C ALA A 180 -0.58 -2.61 11.65
N MET A 181 0.08 -1.76 12.44
CA MET A 181 1.52 -1.88 12.70
C MET A 181 1.88 -3.25 13.31
N ARG A 182 1.09 -3.74 14.27
CA ARG A 182 1.28 -5.08 14.85
C ARG A 182 1.09 -6.18 13.79
N SER A 183 0.04 -6.10 12.98
CA SER A 183 -0.24 -7.09 11.94
C SER A 183 0.87 -7.14 10.89
N LEU A 184 1.41 -5.99 10.48
CA LEU A 184 2.54 -5.89 9.54
C LEU A 184 3.81 -6.51 10.11
N GLY A 185 4.12 -6.25 11.39
CA GLY A 185 5.28 -6.86 12.07
C GLY A 185 5.21 -8.39 12.19
N THR A 186 4.01 -8.97 12.10
CA THR A 186 3.80 -10.43 12.09
C THR A 186 3.52 -11.01 10.70
N TYR A 187 3.42 -10.18 9.66
CA TYR A 187 3.08 -10.64 8.33
C TYR A 187 4.24 -11.42 7.70
N ASN A 188 3.91 -12.57 7.12
CA ASN A 188 4.86 -13.41 6.42
C ASN A 188 4.16 -14.18 5.30
N SER A 189 4.30 -13.69 4.07
CA SER A 189 3.79 -14.33 2.86
C SER A 189 4.84 -15.12 2.10
N ARG A 190 6.11 -15.14 2.53
CA ARG A 190 7.25 -15.69 1.78
C ARG A 190 6.98 -17.05 1.15
N ARG A 191 6.35 -17.98 1.90
CA ARG A 191 6.09 -19.34 1.43
C ARG A 191 4.95 -19.44 0.42
N ARG A 192 4.07 -18.45 0.36
CA ARG A 192 2.88 -18.42 -0.49
C ARG A 192 3.09 -17.64 -1.78
N LEU A 193 4.16 -16.84 -1.91
CA LEU A 193 4.39 -16.03 -3.12
C LEU A 193 4.49 -16.86 -4.40
N CYS A 194 4.93 -18.12 -4.32
CA CYS A 194 4.93 -19.03 -5.46
C CYS A 194 3.52 -19.46 -5.93
N GLU A 195 2.49 -19.23 -5.12
CA GLU A 195 1.08 -19.44 -5.45
C GLU A 195 0.56 -18.33 -6.39
N ILE A 196 1.18 -17.15 -6.45
CA ILE A 196 0.76 -16.06 -7.34
C ILE A 196 0.97 -16.49 -8.80
N LYS A 197 -0.13 -16.52 -9.57
CA LYS A 197 -0.14 -16.91 -11.00
C LYS A 197 -0.45 -15.76 -11.95
N VAL A 198 -0.96 -14.65 -11.44
CA VAL A 198 -1.31 -13.48 -12.25
C VAL A 198 -0.05 -12.71 -12.64
N PRO A 199 -0.05 -12.01 -13.80
CA PRO A 199 1.02 -11.08 -14.14
C PRO A 199 1.28 -10.14 -12.96
N THR A 200 2.55 -10.04 -12.56
CA THR A 200 2.95 -9.28 -11.38
C THR A 200 4.07 -8.31 -11.71
N LEU A 201 3.88 -7.04 -11.31
CA LEU A 201 4.90 -6.00 -11.33
C LEU A 201 5.31 -5.64 -9.91
N VAL A 202 6.61 -5.56 -9.65
CA VAL A 202 7.18 -5.00 -8.43
C VAL A 202 7.84 -3.67 -8.79
N ILE A 203 7.40 -2.58 -8.16
CA ILE A 203 8.00 -1.24 -8.31
C ILE A 203 8.79 -0.94 -7.04
N THR A 204 10.08 -0.69 -7.19
CA THR A 204 11.02 -0.48 -6.09
C THR A 204 11.63 0.90 -6.16
N GLY A 205 11.51 1.69 -5.10
CA GLY A 205 12.33 2.88 -4.93
C GLY A 205 13.76 2.50 -4.54
N GLU A 206 14.75 2.99 -5.27
CA GLU A 206 16.17 2.73 -5.01
C GLU A 206 16.62 3.21 -3.62
N GLU A 207 16.10 4.34 -3.17
CA GLU A 207 16.45 4.96 -1.89
C GLU A 207 15.48 4.59 -0.75
N ASP A 208 14.67 3.54 -0.91
CA ASP A 208 13.65 3.17 0.08
C ASP A 208 14.28 2.73 1.43
N THR A 209 14.24 3.63 2.40
CA THR A 209 14.76 3.38 3.76
C THR A 209 13.75 2.70 4.68
N THR A 210 12.49 2.56 4.27
CA THR A 210 11.42 1.92 5.07
C THR A 210 11.32 0.44 4.75
N VAL A 211 11.33 0.12 3.45
CA VAL A 211 11.37 -1.24 2.93
C VAL A 211 12.56 -1.33 1.98
N GLN A 212 13.69 -1.78 2.51
CA GLN A 212 14.95 -1.84 1.75
C GLN A 212 14.76 -2.52 0.39
N PRO A 213 15.38 -2.00 -0.70
CA PRO A 213 15.29 -2.58 -2.04
C PRO A 213 15.60 -4.08 -2.08
N THR A 214 16.50 -4.55 -1.20
CA THR A 214 16.84 -5.97 -1.04
C THR A 214 15.64 -6.84 -0.66
N HIS A 215 14.76 -6.37 0.23
CA HIS A 215 13.53 -7.09 0.58
C HIS A 215 12.53 -7.11 -0.58
N GLN A 216 12.47 -6.04 -1.36
CA GLN A 216 11.58 -5.94 -2.53
C GLN A 216 12.07 -6.87 -3.65
N ALA A 217 13.39 -6.92 -3.90
CA ALA A 217 14.01 -7.83 -4.85
C ALA A 217 13.85 -9.31 -4.43
N GLN A 218 14.01 -9.63 -3.15
CA GLN A 218 13.73 -10.98 -2.63
C GLN A 218 12.28 -11.39 -2.87
N MET A 219 11.33 -10.49 -2.57
CA MET A 219 9.90 -10.72 -2.83
C MET A 219 9.65 -10.95 -4.32
N ALA A 220 10.18 -10.11 -5.21
CA ALA A 220 10.06 -10.27 -6.66
C ALA A 220 10.59 -11.65 -7.12
N GLY A 221 11.75 -12.06 -6.62
CA GLY A 221 12.36 -13.36 -6.95
C GLY A 221 11.59 -14.58 -6.43
N TRP A 222 10.64 -14.41 -5.50
CA TRP A 222 9.77 -15.48 -5.01
C TRP A 222 8.45 -15.58 -5.76
N ILE A 223 8.12 -14.63 -6.64
CA ILE A 223 6.89 -14.61 -7.43
C ILE A 223 7.21 -15.05 -8.87
N PRO A 224 6.68 -16.20 -9.33
CA PRO A 224 6.94 -16.70 -10.67
C PRO A 224 6.54 -15.68 -11.75
N GLY A 225 7.50 -15.33 -12.62
CA GLY A 225 7.27 -14.42 -13.74
C GLY A 225 7.08 -12.95 -13.36
N ALA A 226 7.38 -12.55 -12.12
CA ALA A 226 7.32 -11.14 -11.74
C ALA A 226 8.35 -10.30 -12.51
N ARG A 227 7.92 -9.13 -13.00
CA ARG A 227 8.81 -8.07 -13.48
C ARG A 227 9.12 -7.15 -12.31
N GLN A 228 10.39 -6.81 -12.10
CA GLN A 228 10.79 -5.75 -11.18
C GLN A 228 11.26 -4.53 -11.98
N VAL A 229 10.83 -3.34 -11.56
CA VAL A 229 11.34 -2.06 -12.04
C VAL A 229 11.85 -1.29 -10.83
N ILE A 230 13.11 -0.86 -10.88
CA ILE A 230 13.73 -0.02 -9.86
C ILE A 230 13.67 1.41 -10.38
N MET A 231 13.09 2.31 -9.58
CA MET A 231 13.01 3.74 -9.84
C MET A 231 14.21 4.43 -9.17
N PRO A 232 15.12 5.02 -9.95
CA PRO A 232 16.24 5.79 -9.41
C PRO A 232 15.75 6.94 -8.53
N ASP A 233 16.52 7.30 -7.50
CA ASP A 233 16.26 8.43 -6.58
C ASP A 233 14.94 8.37 -5.77
N ALA A 234 14.09 7.38 -6.04
CA ALA A 234 12.80 7.20 -5.40
C ALA A 234 12.93 6.54 -4.02
N GLY A 235 12.28 7.15 -3.04
CA GLY A 235 12.17 6.62 -1.69
C GLY A 235 10.99 5.66 -1.52
N HIS A 236 10.42 5.65 -0.32
CA HIS A 236 9.33 4.74 0.04
C HIS A 236 7.99 5.11 -0.61
N ALA A 237 7.81 6.38 -0.98
CA ALA A 237 6.57 6.91 -1.52
C ALA A 237 6.72 7.25 -3.00
N ALA A 238 7.29 6.33 -3.79
CA ALA A 238 7.65 6.55 -5.19
C ALA A 238 6.47 7.08 -6.05
N SER A 239 5.24 6.66 -5.75
CA SER A 239 4.03 7.13 -6.45
C SER A 239 3.73 8.62 -6.26
N VAL A 240 4.24 9.22 -5.20
CA VAL A 240 4.07 10.64 -4.84
C VAL A 240 5.33 11.44 -5.11
N GLU A 241 6.52 10.86 -4.88
CA GLU A 241 7.80 11.52 -5.16
C GLU A 241 8.03 11.72 -6.66
N PHE A 242 7.71 10.70 -7.47
CA PHE A 242 7.95 10.68 -8.91
C PHE A 242 6.69 10.22 -9.68
N PRO A 243 5.58 10.96 -9.59
CA PRO A 243 4.27 10.50 -10.06
C PRO A 243 4.23 10.22 -11.57
N ASN A 244 4.90 11.05 -12.38
CA ASN A 244 4.90 10.87 -13.83
C ASN A 244 5.60 9.58 -14.26
N GLU A 245 6.76 9.31 -13.68
CA GLU A 245 7.53 8.09 -13.97
C GLU A 245 6.80 6.86 -13.44
N PHE A 246 6.29 6.93 -12.21
CA PHE A 246 5.48 5.86 -11.62
C PHE A 246 4.26 5.54 -12.50
N ASN A 247 3.54 6.56 -12.96
CA ASN A 247 2.37 6.41 -13.83
C ASN A 247 2.74 5.79 -15.18
N SER A 248 3.87 6.18 -15.77
CA SER A 248 4.36 5.60 -17.02
C SER A 248 4.65 4.10 -16.87
N ILE A 249 5.42 3.72 -15.85
CA ILE A 249 5.74 2.31 -15.53
C ILE A 249 4.47 1.50 -15.27
N LEU A 250 3.54 2.08 -14.51
CA LEU A 250 2.27 1.46 -14.18
C LEU A 250 1.44 1.19 -15.44
N LEU A 251 1.20 2.21 -16.27
CA LEU A 251 0.38 2.08 -17.47
C LEU A 251 1.02 1.14 -18.50
N GLU A 252 2.34 1.16 -18.66
CA GLU A 252 3.05 0.23 -19.54
C GLU A 252 2.77 -1.24 -19.19
N PHE A 253 2.58 -1.53 -17.91
CA PHE A 253 2.23 -2.88 -17.44
C PHE A 253 0.72 -3.15 -17.51
N LEU A 254 -0.13 -2.20 -17.15
CA LEU A 254 -1.58 -2.38 -17.15
C LEU A 254 -2.16 -2.51 -18.55
N LEU A 255 -1.54 -1.92 -19.57
CA LEU A 255 -2.02 -1.97 -20.96
C LEU A 255 -1.59 -3.21 -21.76
N LYS A 256 -0.65 -4.01 -21.24
CA LYS A 256 -0.15 -5.24 -21.88
C LYS A 256 -0.97 -6.47 -21.51
#